data_AF-A0A952EYU4-F1
#
_entry.id   AF-A0A952EYU4-F1
#
_cell.length_a   1.000
_cell.length_b   1.000
_cell.length_c   1.000
_cell.angle_alpha   90.00
_cell.angle_beta   90.00
_cell.angle_gamma   90.00
#
_symmetry.space_group_name_H-M   'P 1'
#
loop_
_entity.id
_entity.type
_entity.pdbx_description
1 polymer ?
#
loop_
_entity_poly.entity_id
_entity_poly.type
_entity_poly.pdbx_seq_one_letter_code
_entity_poly.pdbx_strand_id
1 'polypeptide(L)' 'TWQAGDLAIWDNRATQHYAVADYDDQYRRLNRVTLAGDIPVDVHGQHSRAVAGDASLYSDVVSPIALAS' A
#
# COMPACT_ATOMS: atom_id res chain seq x y z
N THR A 1 7.03 18.28 7.27
CA THR A 1 8.11 18.18 6.26
C THR A 1 8.99 17.01 6.61
N TRP A 2 9.50 16.31 5.60
CA TRP A 2 10.47 15.23 5.77
C TRP A 2 11.85 15.76 6.17
N GLN A 3 12.56 15.00 6.99
CA GLN A 3 13.96 15.22 7.38
C GLN A 3 14.80 13.95 7.20
N ALA A 4 16.12 14.11 7.20
CA ALA A 4 17.02 12.97 7.16
C ALA A 4 16.84 12.10 8.42
N GLY A 5 16.62 10.79 8.21
CA GLY A 5 16.35 9.84 9.29
C GLY A 5 14.86 9.55 9.52
N ASP A 6 13.96 10.33 8.92
CA ASP A 6 12.51 10.09 9.05
C ASP A 6 12.07 8.80 8.33
N LEU A 7 11.14 8.09 8.97
CA LEU A 7 10.45 6.93 8.43
C LEU A 7 8.93 7.12 8.64
N ALA A 8 8.15 6.92 7.58
CA ALA A 8 6.70 6.78 7.71
C ALA A 8 6.27 5.35 7.37
N ILE A 9 5.27 4.88 8.10
CA ILE A 9 4.54 3.65 7.83
C ILE A 9 3.07 4.06 7.74
N TRP A 10 2.36 3.56 6.72
CA TRP A 10 0.93 3.77 6.56
C TRP A 10 0.24 2.45 6.25
N ASP A 11 -1.00 2.30 6.73
CA ASP A 11 -1.86 1.19 6.35
C ASP A 11 -2.49 1.48 4.98
N ASN A 12 -2.01 0.80 3.94
CA ASN A 12 -2.49 0.96 2.57
C ASN A 12 -3.91 0.38 2.35
N ARG A 13 -4.53 -0.25 3.36
CA ARG A 13 -5.92 -0.70 3.32
C ARG A 13 -6.89 0.39 3.78
N ALA A 14 -6.40 1.39 4.52
CA ALA A 14 -7.23 2.42 5.16
C ALA A 14 -6.86 3.86 4.79
N THR A 15 -5.89 4.05 3.90
CA THR A 15 -5.35 5.40 3.60
C THR A 15 -5.19 5.64 2.11
N GLN A 16 -5.22 6.93 1.77
CA GLN A 16 -4.64 7.45 0.53
C GLN A 16 -3.53 8.45 0.91
N HIS A 17 -2.58 8.66 0.02
CA HIS A 17 -1.52 9.63 0.23
C HIS A 17 -1.18 10.36 -1.06
N TYR A 18 -0.62 11.56 -0.91
CA TYR A 18 -0.24 12.42 -2.02
C TYR A 18 1.16 12.98 -1.78
N ALA A 19 2.04 12.82 -2.76
CA ALA A 19 3.34 13.47 -2.76
C ALA A 19 3.18 14.86 -3.37
N VAL A 20 3.22 15.90 -2.52
CA VAL A 20 3.16 17.29 -2.97
C VAL A 20 4.41 17.60 -3.80
N ALA A 21 4.21 18.19 -4.98
CA ALA A 21 5.27 18.60 -5.92
C ALA A 21 5.55 20.11 -5.79
N ASP A 22 5.92 20.53 -4.57
CA ASP A 22 6.12 21.94 -4.16
C ASP A 22 7.61 22.28 -3.96
N TYR A 23 8.50 21.62 -4.70
CA TYR A 23 9.97 21.74 -4.56
C TYR A 23 10.68 22.14 -5.87
N ASP A 24 9.94 22.68 -6.85
CA ASP A 24 10.44 23.08 -8.17
C ASP A 24 11.28 21.96 -8.81
N ASP A 25 12.47 22.30 -9.33
CA ASP A 25 13.41 21.38 -9.96
C ASP A 25 14.35 20.69 -8.95
N GLN A 26 14.14 20.86 -7.64
CA GLN A 26 15.00 20.22 -6.64
C GLN A 26 14.82 18.70 -6.65
N TYR A 27 15.94 17.98 -6.63
CA TYR A 27 15.90 16.52 -6.58
C TYR A 27 15.40 16.02 -5.23
N ARG A 28 14.39 15.13 -5.26
CA ARG A 28 13.81 14.49 -4.07
C ARG A 28 13.74 12.98 -4.25
N ARG A 29 14.28 12.22 -3.29
CA ARG A 29 14.26 10.75 -3.29
C ARG A 29 13.88 10.18 -1.93
N LEU A 30 13.00 9.20 -1.94
CA LEU A 30 12.67 8.33 -0.81
C LEU A 30 12.77 6.87 -1.28
N ASN A 31 13.10 5.95 -0.37
CA ASN A 31 13.01 4.51 -0.63
C ASN A 31 11.68 4.00 -0.07
N ARG A 32 11.02 3.07 -0.79
CA ARG A 32 9.77 2.46 -0.34
C ARG A 32 9.91 0.94 -0.32
N VAL A 33 9.47 0.33 0.79
CA VAL A 33 9.18 -1.10 0.88
C VAL A 33 7.67 -1.24 0.95
N THR A 34 7.12 -2.19 0.20
CA THR A 34 5.68 -2.53 0.23
C THR A 34 5.56 -3.95 0.73
N LEU A 35 4.59 -4.21 1.61
CA LEU A 35 4.27 -5.54 2.11
C LEU A 35 3.06 -6.09 1.37
N ALA A 36 3.07 -7.40 1.10
CA ALA A 36 1.97 -8.10 0.44
C ALA A 36 0.66 -7.99 1.24
N GLY A 37 -0.46 -7.97 0.51
CA GLY A 37 -1.80 -7.86 1.07
C GLY A 37 -2.69 -9.05 0.74
N ASP A 38 -3.93 -8.99 1.21
CA ASP A 38 -5.02 -9.91 0.88
C ASP A 38 -5.90 -9.36 -0.26
N ILE A 39 -6.86 -10.16 -0.73
CA ILE A 39 -7.83 -9.75 -1.76
C ILE A 39 -8.99 -8.99 -1.08
N PRO A 40 -9.28 -7.74 -1.47
CA PRO A 40 -10.37 -6.97 -0.85
C PRO A 40 -11.72 -7.69 -0.94
N VAL A 41 -12.48 -7.60 0.16
CA VAL A 41 -13.86 -8.09 0.29
C VAL A 41 -14.83 -6.95 0.46
N ASP A 42 -16.02 -7.08 -0.12
CA ASP A 42 -17.13 -6.17 0.16
C ASP A 42 -17.79 -6.48 1.52
N VAL A 43 -18.81 -5.70 1.88
CA VAL A 43 -19.56 -5.86 3.14
C VAL A 43 -20.39 -7.15 3.22
N HIS A 44 -20.53 -7.88 2.12
CA HIS A 44 -21.24 -9.15 2.02
C HIS A 44 -20.29 -10.35 1.94
N GLY A 45 -18.97 -10.11 2.06
CA GLY A 45 -17.94 -11.15 1.98
C GLY A 45 -17.57 -11.59 0.57
N GLN A 46 -17.98 -10.84 -0.46
CA GLN A 46 -17.59 -11.14 -1.85
C GLN A 46 -16.22 -10.56 -2.15
N HIS A 47 -15.33 -11.40 -2.70
CA HIS A 47 -13.99 -10.98 -3.11
C HIS A 47 -13.99 -10.18 -4.42
N SER A 48 -12.98 -9.34 -4.56
CA SER A 48 -12.65 -8.65 -5.81
C SER A 48 -12.41 -9.62 -6.97
N ARG A 49 -12.83 -9.25 -8.19
CA ARG A 49 -12.68 -10.06 -9.41
C ARG A 49 -11.68 -9.42 -10.36
N ALA A 50 -10.61 -10.15 -10.72
CA ALA A 50 -9.69 -9.73 -11.76
C ALA A 50 -10.36 -9.82 -13.14
N VAL A 51 -10.16 -8.79 -13.98
CA VAL A 51 -10.65 -8.76 -15.37
C VAL A 51 -9.55 -9.20 -16.34
N ALA A 52 -8.29 -8.82 -16.06
CA ALA A 52 -7.11 -9.18 -16.84
C ALA A 52 -5.84 -9.04 -15.98
N GLY A 53 -4.74 -9.69 -16.40
CA GLY A 53 -3.44 -9.67 -15.72
C GLY A 53 -3.30 -10.76 -14.65
N ASP A 54 -2.05 -11.03 -14.27
CA ASP A 54 -1.68 -11.95 -13.19
C ASP A 54 -0.59 -11.29 -12.33
N ALA A 55 -0.85 -11.22 -11.02
CA ALA A 55 0.03 -10.61 -10.04
C ALA A 55 0.87 -11.64 -9.25
N SER A 56 0.85 -12.92 -9.63
CA SER A 56 1.58 -14.01 -8.94
C SER A 56 3.09 -13.78 -8.84
N LEU A 57 3.70 -13.12 -9.84
CA LEU A 57 5.13 -12.74 -9.80
C LEU A 57 5.41 -11.51 -8.95
N TYR A 58 4.39 -10.70 -8.64
CA TYR A 58 4.55 -9.50 -7.84
C TYR A 58 4.57 -9.82 -6.35
N SER A 59 3.61 -10.62 -5.88
CA SER A 59 3.56 -11.11 -4.50
C SER A 59 2.57 -12.25 -4.32
N ASP A 60 2.74 -13.02 -3.23
CA ASP A 60 1.72 -13.93 -2.73
C ASP A 60 0.50 -13.18 -2.17
N VAL A 61 -0.62 -13.89 -2.03
CA VAL A 61 -1.81 -13.43 -1.30
C VAL A 61 -1.66 -13.81 0.17
N VAL A 62 -1.71 -12.81 1.06
CA VAL A 62 -1.54 -13.01 2.50
C VAL A 62 -2.89 -13.31 3.16
N SER A 63 -2.96 -14.32 4.04
CA SER A 63 -4.13 -14.51 4.91
C SER A 63 -4.05 -13.56 6.11
N PRO A 64 -4.99 -12.62 6.30
CA PRO A 64 -4.94 -11.70 7.42
C PRO A 64 -5.26 -12.42 8.74
N ILE A 65 -4.52 -12.08 9.80
CA ILE A 65 -4.84 -12.50 11.16
C ILE A 65 -5.67 -11.37 11.78
N ALA A 66 -6.92 -11.66 12.14
CA ALA A 66 -7.75 -10.71 12.87
C ALA A 66 -7.09 -10.40 14.23
N LEU A 67 -6.86 -9.11 14.51
CA LEU A 67 -6.46 -8.68 15.84
C LEU A 67 -7.64 -8.96 16.79
N ALA A 68 -7.36 -9.51 17.97
CA ALA A 68 -8.39 -9.80 18.96
C ALA A 68 -9.22 -8.54 19.25
N SER A 69 -10.55 -8.70 19.28
CA SER A 69 -11.54 -7.67 19.60
C SER A 69 -11.53 -7.30 21.07
#